data_AF-A0A1N7UB10-F1
#
_entry.id   AF-A0A1N7UB10-F1
#
_cell.length_a   1.000
_cell.length_b   1.000
_cell.length_c   1.000
_cell.angle_alpha   90.00
_cell.angle_beta   90.00
_cell.angle_gamma   90.00
#
_symmetry.space_group_name_H-M   'P 1'
#
loop_
_entity.id
_entity.type
_entity.pdbx_description
1 polymer ?
#
loop_
_entity_poly.entity_id
_entity_poly.type
_entity_poly.pdbx_seq_one_letter_code
_entity_poly.pdbx_strand_id
1 'polypeptide(L)'
;MRWATYFAVLASVLSVGLALGVSMPLVSLRLESWGYGSFAIGVMAAMPAFGVLLGAKVSSRMASWLGTANLMRLCLWAGAVSIGLLAILPSYPVWLVLRLMIGVILTIVFILGESWINQLVVEQWRGRLVALYGCSYALSQLSGPLLLGLIGTGHDYGFWVGVGLLVVAPFLLLGRSGAPTAESFSVTFADLWRFCLSLPAIAWAVALFAAFEAMILTLLPVYCLQQGFTAEMALAMVSTVVVGDALLQLPIGALADYLPRRTLFLSCAVLLLVSSLAIPLLMHTPLIWPVWVVFGASAGGLFTLSLILIGERYRDDALVRANAHVAQLWGIGCLIGPLVAGAGSQWISGHALPLLMAAGALGLVLLLLRQGAFGAAQPL
;
A
#
# COMPACT_ATOMS: atom_id res chain seq x y z
N MET A 1 -23.33 21.48 -3.57
CA MET A 1 -22.03 20.80 -3.78
C MET A 1 -21.14 21.66 -4.67
N ARG A 2 -19.85 21.82 -4.34
CA ARG A 2 -18.87 22.51 -5.19
C ARG A 2 -18.10 21.47 -6.03
N TRP A 3 -18.73 20.98 -7.10
CA TRP A 3 -18.18 19.92 -7.96
C TRP A 3 -16.77 20.21 -8.48
N ALA A 4 -16.51 21.45 -8.87
CA ALA A 4 -15.20 21.85 -9.37
C ALA A 4 -14.08 21.78 -8.31
N THR A 5 -14.42 21.93 -7.02
CA THR A 5 -13.44 21.71 -5.93
C THR A 5 -13.22 20.23 -5.68
N TYR A 6 -14.28 19.41 -5.75
CA TYR A 6 -14.18 17.96 -5.61
C TYR A 6 -13.27 17.34 -6.68
N PHE A 7 -13.49 17.67 -7.96
CA PHE A 7 -12.64 17.16 -9.05
C PHE A 7 -11.20 17.66 -8.97
N ALA A 8 -10.97 18.88 -8.48
CA ALA A 8 -9.61 19.39 -8.29
C ALA A 8 -8.85 18.60 -7.21
N VAL A 9 -9.48 18.35 -6.06
CA VAL A 9 -8.88 17.55 -4.97
C VAL A 9 -8.67 16.10 -5.43
N LEU A 10 -9.65 15.53 -6.12
CA LEU A 10 -9.56 14.18 -6.70
C LEU A 10 -8.38 14.08 -7.67
N ALA A 11 -8.24 15.04 -8.61
CA ALA A 11 -7.14 15.07 -9.57
C ALA A 11 -5.78 15.23 -8.89
N SER A 12 -5.67 16.07 -7.86
CA SER A 12 -4.41 16.21 -7.11
C SER A 12 -3.98 14.91 -6.43
N VAL A 13 -4.92 14.18 -5.83
CA VAL A 13 -4.62 12.90 -5.16
C VAL A 13 -4.31 11.81 -6.17
N LEU A 14 -5.04 11.77 -7.30
CA LEU A 14 -4.77 10.89 -8.43
C LEU A 14 -3.33 11.07 -8.95
N SER A 15 -2.90 12.32 -9.18
CA SER A 15 -1.54 12.64 -9.63
C SER A 15 -0.47 12.13 -8.67
N VAL A 16 -0.70 12.26 -7.36
CA VAL A 16 0.23 11.77 -6.33
C VAL A 16 0.29 10.24 -6.32
N GLY A 17 -0.88 9.56 -6.38
CA GLY A 17 -0.94 8.11 -6.43
C GLY A 17 -0.22 7.53 -7.64
N LEU A 18 -0.41 8.15 -8.82
CA LEU A 18 0.27 7.74 -10.05
C LEU A 18 1.79 7.99 -9.97
N ALA A 19 2.21 9.16 -9.50
CA ALA A 19 3.63 9.47 -9.34
C ALA A 19 4.32 8.48 -8.39
N LEU A 20 3.64 8.06 -7.31
CA LEU A 20 4.15 7.06 -6.37
C LEU A 20 4.19 5.66 -7.00
N GLY A 21 3.11 5.25 -7.68
CA GLY A 21 3.01 3.95 -8.35
C GLY A 21 4.10 3.74 -9.40
N VAL A 22 4.49 4.80 -10.13
CA VAL A 22 5.63 4.76 -11.06
C VAL A 22 6.97 4.77 -10.31
N SER A 23 7.10 5.60 -9.28
CA SER A 23 8.37 5.77 -8.54
C SER A 23 8.78 4.53 -7.74
N MET A 24 7.83 3.76 -7.20
CA MET A 24 8.09 2.55 -6.40
C MET A 24 8.96 1.50 -7.13
N PRO A 25 8.53 0.95 -8.28
CA PRO A 25 9.32 -0.02 -9.03
C PRO A 25 10.56 0.63 -9.65
N LEU A 26 10.47 1.85 -10.20
CA LEU A 26 11.58 2.50 -10.93
C LEU A 26 12.82 2.73 -10.05
N VAL A 27 12.64 3.19 -8.82
CA VAL A 27 13.75 3.37 -7.87
C VAL A 27 14.39 2.04 -7.50
N SER A 28 13.59 1.00 -7.33
CA SER A 28 14.07 -0.33 -6.94
C SER A 28 14.92 -0.94 -8.06
N LEU A 29 14.45 -0.84 -9.31
CA LEU A 29 15.19 -1.26 -10.50
C LEU A 29 16.48 -0.46 -10.70
N ARG A 30 16.46 0.85 -10.46
CA ARG A 30 17.66 1.69 -10.61
C ARG A 30 18.72 1.41 -9.55
N LEU A 31 18.31 1.18 -8.30
CA LEU A 31 19.23 0.79 -7.23
C LEU A 31 19.91 -0.56 -7.54
N GLU A 32 19.15 -1.53 -8.05
CA GLU A 32 19.71 -2.80 -8.49
C GLU A 32 20.71 -2.60 -9.65
N SER A 33 20.38 -1.75 -10.63
CA SER A 33 21.30 -1.44 -11.75
C SER A 33 22.62 -0.79 -11.30
N TRP A 34 22.62 -0.11 -10.14
CA TRP A 34 23.82 0.45 -9.52
C TRP A 34 24.60 -0.57 -8.67
N GLY A 35 24.13 -1.81 -8.60
CA GLY A 35 24.76 -2.89 -7.84
C GLY A 35 24.44 -2.87 -6.34
N TYR A 36 23.41 -2.13 -5.88
CA TYR A 36 23.00 -2.18 -4.48
C TYR A 36 22.29 -3.50 -4.18
N GLY A 37 22.60 -4.10 -3.02
CA GLY A 37 21.99 -5.35 -2.57
C GLY A 37 20.53 -5.19 -2.18
N SER A 38 19.82 -6.33 -2.11
CA SER A 38 18.39 -6.39 -1.78
C SER A 38 18.04 -5.75 -0.43
N PHE A 39 18.95 -5.73 0.56
CA PHE A 39 18.70 -5.04 1.83
C PHE A 39 18.57 -3.53 1.65
N ALA A 40 19.48 -2.93 0.87
CA ALA A 40 19.46 -1.49 0.61
C ALA A 40 18.17 -1.07 -0.14
N ILE A 41 17.71 -1.91 -1.07
CA ILE A 41 16.43 -1.73 -1.76
C ILE A 41 15.26 -1.88 -0.79
N GLY A 42 15.32 -2.85 0.12
CA GLY A 42 14.34 -3.04 1.19
C GLY A 42 14.25 -1.84 2.14
N VAL A 43 15.38 -1.26 2.56
CA VAL A 43 15.42 -0.03 3.36
C VAL A 43 14.76 1.13 2.61
N MET A 44 15.08 1.29 1.32
CA MET A 44 14.49 2.31 0.46
C MET A 44 12.97 2.14 0.29
N ALA A 45 12.50 0.91 0.15
CA ALA A 45 11.08 0.57 0.07
C ALA A 45 10.32 0.86 1.38
N ALA A 46 11.00 0.76 2.53
CA ALA A 46 10.42 1.01 3.84
C ALA A 46 10.37 2.52 4.22
N MET A 47 11.21 3.36 3.61
CA MET A 47 11.26 4.80 3.93
C MET A 47 9.93 5.55 3.75
N PRO A 48 9.15 5.33 2.67
CA PRO A 48 7.81 5.91 2.54
C PRO A 48 6.89 5.56 3.71
N ALA A 49 6.88 4.31 4.18
CA ALA A 49 6.06 3.88 5.31
C ALA A 49 6.46 4.61 6.62
N PHE A 50 7.76 4.81 6.84
CA PHE A 50 8.25 5.63 7.96
C PHE A 50 7.79 7.09 7.82
N GLY A 51 7.82 7.62 6.60
CA GLY A 51 7.29 8.94 6.25
C GLY A 51 5.79 9.07 6.54
N VAL A 52 5.01 7.99 6.34
CA VAL A 52 3.58 7.99 6.67
C VAL A 52 3.34 8.16 8.15
N LEU A 53 4.06 7.41 8.99
CA LEU A 53 3.95 7.52 10.45
C LEU A 53 4.30 8.92 10.96
N LEU A 54 5.33 9.55 10.37
CA LEU A 54 5.70 10.93 10.69
C LEU A 54 4.68 11.95 10.17
N GLY A 55 4.24 11.79 8.92
CA GLY A 55 3.28 12.68 8.28
C GLY A 55 1.95 12.72 9.01
N ALA A 56 1.47 11.59 9.52
CA ALA A 56 0.24 11.51 10.31
C ALA A 56 0.28 12.33 11.61
N LYS A 57 1.45 12.41 12.28
CA LYS A 57 1.62 13.22 13.49
C LYS A 57 1.72 14.72 13.20
N VAL A 58 2.32 15.06 12.06
CA VAL A 58 2.66 16.45 11.71
C VAL A 58 1.55 17.13 10.92
N SER A 59 0.70 16.37 10.22
CA SER A 59 -0.35 16.87 9.32
C SER A 59 -1.28 17.89 9.99
N SER A 60 -1.89 17.57 11.14
CA SER A 60 -2.83 18.46 11.82
C SER A 60 -2.18 19.76 12.32
N ARG A 61 -0.94 19.67 12.82
CA ARG A 61 -0.20 20.84 13.33
C ARG A 61 0.23 21.77 12.20
N MET A 62 0.68 21.23 11.08
CA MET A 62 1.01 22.06 9.91
C MET A 62 -0.25 22.66 9.28
N ALA A 63 -1.36 21.89 9.25
CA ALA A 63 -2.61 22.36 8.66
C ALA A 63 -3.21 23.53 9.43
N SER A 64 -3.09 23.55 10.76
CA SER A 64 -3.56 24.68 11.57
C SER A 64 -2.70 25.94 11.41
N TRP A 65 -1.41 25.80 11.09
CA TRP A 65 -0.50 26.93 10.90
C TRP A 65 -0.57 27.55 9.50
N LEU A 66 -0.56 26.73 8.45
CA LEU A 66 -0.50 27.21 7.06
C LEU A 66 -1.86 27.27 6.36
N GLY A 67 -2.87 26.61 6.91
CA GLY A 67 -4.15 26.36 6.26
C GLY A 67 -4.08 25.18 5.28
N THR A 68 -5.11 24.33 5.32
CA THR A 68 -5.19 23.05 4.60
C THR A 68 -4.94 23.17 3.09
N ALA A 69 -5.51 24.17 2.42
CA ALA A 69 -5.33 24.37 0.97
C ALA A 69 -3.89 24.78 0.60
N ASN A 70 -3.25 25.65 1.40
CA ASN A 70 -1.88 26.11 1.15
C ASN A 70 -0.88 25.00 1.44
N LEU A 71 -1.09 24.26 2.54
CA LEU A 71 -0.25 23.13 2.91
C LEU A 71 -0.27 22.04 1.83
N MET A 72 -1.45 21.70 1.30
CA MET A 72 -1.58 20.73 0.22
C MET A 72 -0.82 21.17 -1.04
N ARG A 73 -0.89 22.46 -1.42
CA ARG A 73 -0.10 22.99 -2.55
C ARG A 73 1.41 22.93 -2.28
N LEU A 74 1.85 23.31 -1.08
CA LEU A 74 3.28 23.25 -0.70
C LEU A 74 3.79 21.80 -0.74
N CYS A 75 3.00 20.85 -0.27
CA CYS A 75 3.31 19.42 -0.31
C CYS A 75 3.46 18.92 -1.75
N LEU A 76 2.59 19.33 -2.67
CA LEU A 76 2.69 18.94 -4.08
C LEU A 76 3.95 19.50 -4.75
N TRP A 77 4.29 20.77 -4.50
CA TRP A 77 5.54 21.37 -4.98
C TRP A 77 6.78 20.68 -4.39
N ALA A 78 6.79 20.43 -3.08
CA ALA A 78 7.86 19.70 -2.42
C ALA A 78 7.99 18.26 -2.96
N GLY A 79 6.88 17.63 -3.31
CA GLY A 79 6.85 16.30 -3.91
C GLY A 79 7.46 16.30 -5.31
N ALA A 80 7.10 17.28 -6.15
CA ALA A 80 7.69 17.47 -7.46
C ALA A 80 9.21 17.69 -7.39
N VAL A 81 9.65 18.56 -6.47
CA VAL A 81 11.08 18.77 -6.21
C VAL A 81 11.74 17.47 -5.77
N SER A 82 11.11 16.72 -4.86
CA SER A 82 11.69 15.46 -4.35
C SER A 82 11.89 14.43 -5.46
N ILE A 83 10.87 14.19 -6.29
CA ILE A 83 10.96 13.26 -7.43
C ILE A 83 11.95 13.76 -8.49
N GLY A 84 11.98 15.07 -8.75
CA GLY A 84 12.95 15.67 -9.67
C GLY A 84 14.40 15.49 -9.17
N LEU A 85 14.60 15.66 -7.87
CA LEU A 85 15.92 15.47 -7.25
C LEU A 85 16.35 14.00 -7.26
N LEU A 86 15.42 13.04 -7.19
CA LEU A 86 15.71 11.62 -7.39
C LEU A 86 16.28 11.35 -8.79
N ALA A 87 15.78 12.02 -9.82
CA ALA A 87 16.29 11.85 -11.19
C ALA A 87 17.70 12.44 -11.36
N ILE A 88 17.98 13.58 -10.70
CA ILE A 88 19.21 14.36 -10.94
C ILE A 88 20.38 13.94 -10.04
N LEU A 89 20.11 13.57 -8.77
CA LEU A 89 21.15 13.29 -7.78
C LEU A 89 21.27 11.78 -7.52
N PRO A 90 22.23 11.07 -8.14
CA PRO A 90 22.43 9.65 -7.91
C PRO A 90 23.22 9.39 -6.63
N SER A 91 22.59 9.61 -5.48
CA SER A 91 23.20 9.41 -4.16
C SER A 91 22.24 8.68 -3.22
N TYR A 92 22.70 7.55 -2.67
CA TYR A 92 21.89 6.69 -1.82
C TYR A 92 21.36 7.38 -0.55
N PRO A 93 22.17 8.11 0.24
CA PRO A 93 21.65 8.84 1.41
C PRO A 93 20.61 9.90 1.05
N VAL A 94 20.82 10.59 -0.08
CA VAL A 94 19.90 11.62 -0.57
C VAL A 94 18.57 10.97 -0.95
N TRP A 95 18.60 9.85 -1.67
CA TRP A 95 17.40 9.11 -2.05
C TRP A 95 16.58 8.62 -0.86
N LEU A 96 17.22 8.22 0.25
CA LEU A 96 16.52 7.84 1.48
C LEU A 96 15.73 9.02 2.06
N VAL A 97 16.37 10.19 2.16
CA VAL A 97 15.72 11.41 2.67
C VAL A 97 14.58 11.86 1.76
N LEU A 98 14.78 11.81 0.44
CA LEU A 98 13.77 12.17 -0.54
C LEU A 98 12.57 11.21 -0.51
N ARG A 99 12.82 9.90 -0.35
CA ARG A 99 11.77 8.88 -0.17
C ARG A 99 10.98 9.09 1.11
N LEU A 100 11.68 9.40 2.19
CA LEU A 100 11.05 9.75 3.46
C LEU A 100 10.14 10.98 3.31
N MET A 101 10.64 12.03 2.67
CA MET A 101 9.88 13.25 2.39
C MET A 101 8.63 12.97 1.55
N ILE A 102 8.73 12.12 0.52
CA ILE A 102 7.58 11.72 -0.31
C ILE A 102 6.51 11.03 0.55
N GLY A 103 6.89 10.13 1.47
CA GLY A 103 5.95 9.47 2.38
C GLY A 103 5.22 10.45 3.31
N VAL A 104 5.95 11.45 3.84
CA VAL A 104 5.36 12.52 4.68
C VAL A 104 4.37 13.36 3.86
N ILE A 105 4.80 13.81 2.67
CA ILE A 105 4.01 14.62 1.74
C ILE A 105 2.72 13.90 1.34
N LEU A 106 2.83 12.62 0.97
CA LEU A 106 1.69 11.78 0.60
C LEU A 106 0.64 11.76 1.71
N THR A 107 1.08 11.53 2.93
CA THR A 107 0.18 11.37 4.08
C THR A 107 -0.55 12.66 4.40
N ILE A 108 0.15 13.79 4.30
CA ILE A 108 -0.47 15.10 4.47
C ILE A 108 -1.49 15.34 3.37
N VAL A 109 -1.15 15.12 2.10
CA VAL A 109 -2.09 15.31 0.97
C VAL A 109 -3.30 14.37 1.08
N PHE A 110 -3.10 13.14 1.52
CA PHE A 110 -4.16 12.14 1.67
C PHE A 110 -5.14 12.52 2.80
N ILE A 111 -4.62 12.77 4.02
CA ILE A 111 -5.45 13.15 5.18
C ILE A 111 -6.25 14.43 4.89
N LEU A 112 -5.58 15.45 4.32
CA LEU A 112 -6.22 16.71 4.00
C LEU A 112 -7.22 16.57 2.84
N GLY A 113 -6.89 15.79 1.81
CA GLY A 113 -7.76 15.54 0.66
C GLY A 113 -9.03 14.79 1.05
N GLU A 114 -8.91 13.73 1.86
CA GLU A 114 -10.04 12.96 2.37
C GLU A 114 -10.95 13.81 3.28
N SER A 115 -10.36 14.61 4.17
CA SER A 115 -11.09 15.54 5.03
C SER A 115 -11.84 16.60 4.21
N TRP A 116 -11.18 17.16 3.18
CA TRP A 116 -11.79 18.18 2.32
C TRP A 116 -12.93 17.61 1.48
N ILE A 117 -12.77 16.40 0.93
CA ILE A 117 -13.85 15.70 0.21
C ILE A 117 -15.03 15.42 1.13
N ASN A 118 -14.79 14.90 2.34
CA ASN A 118 -15.86 14.59 3.29
C ASN A 118 -16.70 15.83 3.65
N GLN A 119 -16.09 17.01 3.76
CA GLN A 119 -16.82 18.25 4.04
C GLN A 119 -17.56 18.83 2.82
N LEU A 120 -17.08 18.55 1.60
CA LEU A 120 -17.71 19.03 0.37
C LEU A 120 -18.94 18.20 -0.03
N VAL A 121 -19.01 16.95 0.43
CA VAL A 121 -20.01 15.99 0.00
C VAL A 121 -21.25 16.03 0.89
N VAL A 122 -22.43 16.11 0.27
CA VAL A 122 -23.73 16.04 0.92
C VAL A 122 -24.03 14.60 1.33
N GLU A 123 -24.65 14.39 2.49
CA GLU A 123 -24.92 13.07 3.09
C GLU A 123 -25.48 12.02 2.12
N GLN A 124 -26.45 12.41 1.29
CA GLN A 124 -27.08 11.53 0.28
C GLN A 124 -26.10 10.89 -0.72
N TRP A 125 -24.94 11.51 -1.00
CA TRP A 125 -23.94 11.00 -1.96
C TRP A 125 -22.61 10.65 -1.29
N ARG A 126 -22.52 10.74 0.05
CA ARG A 126 -21.27 10.59 0.81
C ARG A 126 -20.57 9.28 0.54
N GLY A 127 -21.29 8.16 0.69
CA GLY A 127 -20.71 6.84 0.44
C GLY A 127 -20.18 6.67 -0.98
N ARG A 128 -20.94 7.10 -2.00
CA ARG A 128 -20.57 6.92 -3.42
C ARG A 128 -19.37 7.77 -3.82
N LEU A 129 -19.30 9.02 -3.37
CA LEU A 129 -18.21 9.93 -3.73
C LEU A 129 -16.92 9.68 -2.96
N VAL A 130 -17.02 9.20 -1.71
CA VAL A 130 -15.84 8.73 -0.96
C VAL A 130 -15.32 7.41 -1.54
N ALA A 131 -16.21 6.48 -1.91
CA ALA A 131 -15.82 5.25 -2.59
C ALA A 131 -15.15 5.53 -3.95
N LEU A 132 -15.71 6.45 -4.75
CA LEU A 132 -15.12 6.89 -6.02
C LEU A 132 -13.70 7.45 -5.82
N TYR A 133 -13.50 8.25 -4.78
CA TYR A 133 -12.19 8.79 -4.41
C TYR A 133 -11.18 7.68 -4.11
N GLY A 134 -11.54 6.73 -3.24
CA GLY A 134 -10.69 5.59 -2.90
C GLY A 134 -10.34 4.71 -4.10
N CYS A 135 -11.34 4.34 -4.91
CA CYS A 135 -11.13 3.55 -6.12
C CYS A 135 -10.24 4.26 -7.12
N SER A 136 -10.42 5.57 -7.30
CA SER A 136 -9.61 6.38 -8.20
C SER A 136 -8.14 6.39 -7.76
N TYR A 137 -7.88 6.56 -6.47
CA TYR A 137 -6.52 6.52 -5.91
C TYR A 137 -5.86 5.15 -6.07
N ALA A 138 -6.58 4.06 -5.79
CA ALA A 138 -6.07 2.71 -5.99
C ALA A 138 -5.74 2.44 -7.48
N LEU A 139 -6.62 2.86 -8.40
CA LEU A 139 -6.39 2.76 -9.84
C LEU A 139 -5.19 3.58 -10.31
N SER A 140 -4.96 4.77 -9.74
CA SER A 140 -3.78 5.57 -10.12
C SER A 140 -2.49 4.94 -9.63
N GLN A 141 -2.48 4.32 -8.45
CA GLN A 141 -1.31 3.58 -7.98
C GLN A 141 -1.04 2.33 -8.84
N LEU A 142 -2.10 1.57 -9.18
CA LEU A 142 -2.01 0.36 -10.01
C LEU A 142 -1.58 0.65 -11.46
N SER A 143 -2.01 1.77 -12.01
CA SER A 143 -1.59 2.17 -13.36
C SER A 143 -0.11 2.58 -13.44
N GLY A 144 0.56 2.82 -12.30
CA GLY A 144 1.97 3.20 -12.25
C GLY A 144 2.92 2.16 -12.87
N PRO A 145 2.96 0.90 -12.36
CA PRO A 145 3.78 -0.17 -12.95
C PRO A 145 3.45 -0.47 -14.43
N LEU A 146 2.16 -0.42 -14.80
CA LEU A 146 1.72 -0.63 -16.19
C LEU A 146 2.24 0.46 -17.12
N LEU A 147 2.13 1.72 -16.69
CA LEU A 147 2.64 2.88 -17.41
C LEU A 147 4.17 2.81 -17.52
N LEU A 148 4.86 2.38 -16.47
CA LEU A 148 6.31 2.17 -16.51
C LEU A 148 6.71 1.05 -17.48
N GLY A 149 5.91 -0.02 -17.59
CA GLY A 149 6.12 -1.07 -18.58
C GLY A 149 6.01 -0.58 -20.03
N LEU A 150 5.17 0.43 -20.30
CA LEU A 150 5.01 1.03 -21.63
C LEU A 150 6.09 2.06 -21.97
N ILE A 151 6.49 2.89 -21.00
CA ILE A 151 7.46 3.98 -21.20
C ILE A 151 8.90 3.44 -21.18
N GLY A 152 9.11 2.28 -20.54
CA GLY A 152 10.42 1.66 -20.35
C GLY A 152 11.17 2.21 -19.13
N THR A 153 12.11 1.41 -18.64
CA THR A 153 12.88 1.68 -17.41
C THR A 153 14.29 2.22 -17.68
N GLY A 154 14.70 2.31 -18.95
CA GLY A 154 16.08 2.64 -19.34
C GLY A 154 16.45 4.13 -19.26
N HIS A 155 15.47 5.03 -19.18
CA HIS A 155 15.68 6.49 -19.11
C HIS A 155 14.84 7.11 -17.99
N ASP A 156 15.20 8.32 -17.57
CA ASP A 156 14.56 9.05 -16.45
C ASP A 156 13.12 9.51 -16.71
N TYR A 157 12.51 9.09 -17.83
CA TYR A 157 11.16 9.48 -18.24
C TYR A 157 10.11 9.18 -17.18
N GLY A 158 10.20 8.04 -16.47
CA GLY A 158 9.26 7.72 -15.40
C GLY A 158 9.28 8.74 -14.24
N PHE A 159 10.47 9.26 -13.89
CA PHE A 159 10.59 10.33 -12.89
C PHE A 159 10.02 11.65 -13.42
N TRP A 160 10.34 12.03 -14.65
CA TRP A 160 9.85 13.28 -15.26
C TRP A 160 8.33 13.32 -15.45
N VAL A 161 7.71 12.18 -15.79
CA VAL A 161 6.25 12.05 -15.83
C VAL A 161 5.65 12.29 -14.44
N GLY A 162 6.24 11.70 -13.39
CA GLY A 162 5.85 11.96 -12.01
C GLY A 162 5.98 13.43 -11.60
N VAL A 163 7.10 14.09 -11.97
CA VAL A 163 7.31 15.53 -11.73
C VAL A 163 6.25 16.37 -12.43
N GLY A 164 5.99 16.11 -13.72
CA GLY A 164 4.99 16.85 -14.50
C GLY A 164 3.60 16.79 -13.86
N LEU A 165 3.18 15.60 -13.45
CA LEU A 165 1.89 15.38 -12.76
C LEU A 165 1.81 16.16 -11.43
N LEU A 166 2.89 16.15 -10.66
CA LEU A 166 2.95 16.83 -9.36
C LEU A 166 3.07 18.36 -9.47
N VAL A 167 3.65 18.89 -10.56
CA VAL A 167 3.71 20.34 -10.82
C VAL A 167 2.35 20.87 -11.28
N VAL A 168 1.59 20.11 -12.06
CA VAL A 168 0.26 20.53 -12.55
C VAL A 168 -0.80 20.50 -11.44
N ALA A 169 -0.74 19.52 -10.53
CA ALA A 169 -1.71 19.37 -9.44
C ALA A 169 -1.93 20.63 -8.56
N PRO A 170 -0.89 21.37 -8.10
CA PRO A 170 -1.08 22.58 -7.29
C PRO A 170 -1.77 23.71 -8.06
N PHE A 171 -1.65 23.78 -9.38
CA PHE A 171 -2.38 24.76 -10.19
C PHE A 171 -3.90 24.49 -10.21
N LEU A 172 -4.32 23.23 -10.11
CA LEU A 172 -5.74 22.88 -10.01
C LEU A 172 -6.38 23.32 -8.68
N LEU A 173 -5.56 23.51 -7.64
CA LEU A 173 -5.98 23.93 -6.31
C LEU A 173 -5.94 25.47 -6.10
N LEU A 174 -5.54 26.23 -7.12
CA LEU A 174 -5.56 27.71 -7.06
C LEU A 174 -7.00 28.23 -6.97
N GLY A 175 -7.25 29.15 -6.03
CA GLY A 175 -8.56 29.79 -5.84
C GLY A 175 -9.62 28.96 -5.11
N ARG A 176 -9.29 27.78 -4.58
CA ARG A 176 -10.24 26.91 -3.85
C ARG A 176 -10.24 27.21 -2.35
N SER A 177 -11.43 27.53 -1.81
CA SER A 177 -11.67 27.87 -0.40
C SER A 177 -12.64 26.88 0.30
N GLY A 178 -12.62 26.87 1.63
CA GLY A 178 -13.47 26.02 2.47
C GLY A 178 -12.79 24.72 2.91
N ALA A 179 -11.52 24.81 3.32
CA ALA A 179 -10.75 23.65 3.73
C ALA A 179 -10.86 23.45 5.27
N PRO A 180 -11.08 22.22 5.75
CA PRO A 180 -11.29 21.89 7.16
C PRO A 180 -10.19 22.39 8.11
N THR A 181 -10.57 22.71 9.35
CA THR A 181 -9.69 22.54 10.52
C THR A 181 -9.52 21.05 10.79
N ALA A 182 -8.28 20.56 10.79
CA ALA A 182 -7.98 19.15 11.01
C ALA A 182 -8.26 18.76 12.48
N GLU A 183 -9.42 18.19 12.77
CA GLU A 183 -9.61 17.44 14.01
C GLU A 183 -8.90 16.10 13.89
N SER A 184 -7.87 15.91 14.71
CA SER A 184 -7.14 14.64 14.77
C SER A 184 -7.87 13.67 15.68
N PHE A 185 -8.46 12.62 15.13
CA PHE A 185 -8.68 11.40 15.90
C PHE A 185 -7.31 10.74 16.14
N SER A 186 -6.72 10.98 17.31
CA SER A 186 -5.50 10.30 17.72
C SER A 186 -5.84 8.96 18.35
N VAL A 187 -5.38 7.86 17.74
CA VAL A 187 -5.52 6.52 18.31
C VAL A 187 -4.17 6.09 18.87
N THR A 188 -4.15 5.64 20.14
CA THR A 188 -2.91 5.39 20.89
C THR A 188 -2.30 4.04 20.55
N PHE A 189 -0.97 3.91 20.60
CA PHE A 189 -0.27 2.63 20.45
C PHE A 189 -0.67 1.58 21.50
N ALA A 190 -1.11 2.02 22.69
CA ALA A 190 -1.62 1.12 23.74
C ALA A 190 -2.95 0.46 23.34
N ASP A 191 -3.81 1.17 22.60
CA ASP A 191 -5.08 0.65 22.12
C ASP A 191 -4.86 -0.34 20.96
N LEU A 192 -3.83 -0.09 20.14
CA LEU A 192 -3.40 -1.03 19.10
C LEU A 192 -2.94 -2.37 19.69
N TRP A 193 -2.16 -2.35 20.76
CA TRP A 193 -1.72 -3.59 21.42
C TRP A 193 -2.90 -4.41 21.93
N ARG A 194 -3.92 -3.75 22.51
CA ARG A 194 -5.16 -4.40 22.96
C ARG A 194 -5.95 -4.99 21.79
N PHE A 195 -5.99 -4.30 20.65
CA PHE A 195 -6.62 -4.81 19.42
C PHE A 195 -5.90 -6.05 18.88
N CYS A 196 -4.57 -6.05 18.87
CA CYS A 196 -3.78 -7.22 18.46
C CYS A 196 -4.02 -8.44 19.36
N LEU A 197 -4.21 -8.22 20.67
CA LEU A 197 -4.51 -9.29 21.61
C LEU A 197 -5.95 -9.79 21.49
N SER A 198 -6.91 -8.92 21.16
CA SER A 198 -8.32 -9.32 21.03
C SER A 198 -8.59 -10.08 19.73
N LEU A 199 -7.92 -9.71 18.62
CA LEU A 199 -8.13 -10.27 17.29
C LEU A 199 -6.79 -10.60 16.61
N PRO A 200 -6.01 -11.57 17.15
CA PRO A 200 -4.64 -11.83 16.69
C PRO A 200 -4.58 -12.31 15.24
N ALA A 201 -5.55 -13.12 14.78
CA ALA A 201 -5.56 -13.60 13.39
C ALA A 201 -5.81 -12.46 12.38
N ILE A 202 -6.72 -11.53 12.71
CA ILE A 202 -7.04 -10.38 11.86
C ILE A 202 -5.86 -9.42 11.83
N ALA A 203 -5.28 -9.13 13.00
CA ALA A 203 -4.12 -8.24 13.08
C ALA A 203 -2.91 -8.79 12.28
N TRP A 204 -2.66 -10.10 12.39
CA TRP A 204 -1.60 -10.76 11.63
C TRP A 204 -1.87 -10.76 10.13
N ALA A 205 -3.10 -11.06 9.70
CA ALA A 205 -3.46 -11.07 8.29
C ALA A 205 -3.34 -9.68 7.64
N VAL A 206 -3.78 -8.63 8.33
CA VAL A 206 -3.62 -7.24 7.86
C VAL A 206 -2.14 -6.88 7.72
N ALA A 207 -1.33 -7.19 8.73
CA ALA A 207 0.11 -6.92 8.69
C ALA A 207 0.82 -7.74 7.58
N LEU A 208 0.40 -8.98 7.38
CA LEU A 208 0.92 -9.87 6.33
C LEU A 208 0.59 -9.35 4.94
N PHE A 209 -0.66 -8.93 4.71
CA PHE A 209 -1.09 -8.31 3.46
C PHE A 209 -0.33 -7.02 3.17
N ALA A 210 -0.12 -6.18 4.20
CA ALA A 210 0.66 -4.96 4.07
C ALA A 210 2.10 -5.23 3.62
N ALA A 211 2.74 -6.20 4.27
CA ALA A 211 4.08 -6.62 3.92
C ALA A 211 4.11 -7.15 2.48
N PHE A 212 3.14 -7.98 2.11
CA PHE A 212 2.96 -8.52 0.77
C PHE A 212 2.88 -7.42 -0.30
N GLU A 213 1.96 -6.47 -0.13
CA GLU A 213 1.75 -5.36 -1.06
C GLU A 213 3.03 -4.54 -1.26
N ALA A 214 3.67 -4.13 -0.16
CA ALA A 214 4.90 -3.36 -0.22
C ALA A 214 6.04 -4.13 -0.91
N MET A 215 6.18 -5.43 -0.61
CA MET A 215 7.21 -6.27 -1.22
C MET A 215 6.96 -6.52 -2.71
N ILE A 216 5.72 -6.69 -3.14
CA ILE A 216 5.39 -6.92 -4.55
C ILE A 216 5.65 -5.69 -5.41
N LEU A 217 5.37 -4.50 -4.90
CA LEU A 217 5.59 -3.28 -5.67
C LEU A 217 7.07 -2.87 -5.74
N THR A 218 7.91 -3.36 -4.82
CA THR A 218 9.30 -2.89 -4.67
C THR A 218 10.35 -3.98 -4.90
N LEU A 219 10.21 -5.13 -4.25
CA LEU A 219 11.21 -6.20 -4.26
C LEU A 219 10.90 -7.28 -5.29
N LEU A 220 9.64 -7.51 -5.67
CA LEU A 220 9.31 -8.54 -6.66
C LEU A 220 9.92 -8.27 -8.06
N PRO A 221 9.91 -7.04 -8.61
CA PRO A 221 10.59 -6.78 -9.87
C PRO A 221 12.08 -7.12 -9.81
N VAL A 222 12.74 -6.75 -8.70
CA VAL A 222 14.15 -7.01 -8.45
C VAL A 222 14.42 -8.51 -8.30
N TYR A 223 13.55 -9.22 -7.58
CA TYR A 223 13.63 -10.68 -7.48
C TYR A 223 13.55 -11.34 -8.86
N CYS A 224 12.64 -10.91 -9.74
CA CYS A 224 12.56 -11.45 -11.09
C CYS A 224 13.82 -11.16 -11.92
N LEU A 225 14.42 -9.97 -11.79
CA LEU A 225 15.67 -9.65 -12.48
C LEU A 225 16.84 -10.50 -11.99
N GLN A 226 16.97 -10.72 -10.68
CA GLN A 226 17.99 -11.60 -10.09
C GLN A 226 17.85 -13.06 -10.57
N GLN A 227 16.64 -13.48 -10.96
CA GLN A 227 16.35 -14.82 -11.49
C GLN A 227 16.52 -14.90 -13.02
N GLY A 228 17.05 -13.85 -13.66
CA GLY A 228 17.40 -13.82 -15.07
C GLY A 228 16.28 -13.38 -16.02
N PHE A 229 15.16 -12.86 -15.50
CA PHE A 229 14.10 -12.31 -16.34
C PHE A 229 14.44 -10.89 -16.82
N THR A 230 13.79 -10.44 -17.90
CA THR A 230 13.89 -9.06 -18.37
C THR A 230 13.01 -8.12 -17.52
N ALA A 231 13.31 -6.82 -17.52
CA ALA A 231 12.54 -5.82 -16.75
C ALA A 231 11.06 -5.78 -17.18
N GLU A 232 10.78 -5.93 -18.48
CA GLU A 232 9.41 -6.01 -19.00
C GLU A 232 8.65 -7.21 -18.43
N MET A 233 9.27 -8.39 -18.42
CA MET A 233 8.67 -9.60 -17.86
C MET A 233 8.47 -9.47 -16.36
N ALA A 234 9.42 -8.87 -15.63
CA ALA A 234 9.31 -8.61 -14.20
C ALA A 234 8.09 -7.71 -13.88
N LEU A 235 7.90 -6.62 -14.64
CA LEU A 235 6.74 -5.74 -14.51
C LEU A 235 5.42 -6.44 -14.88
N ALA A 236 5.44 -7.33 -15.89
CA ALA A 236 4.27 -8.13 -16.26
C ALA A 236 3.88 -9.13 -15.15
N MET A 237 4.86 -9.78 -14.51
CA MET A 237 4.63 -10.65 -13.36
C MET A 237 4.01 -9.87 -12.19
N VAL A 238 4.59 -8.72 -11.83
CA VAL A 238 4.06 -7.84 -10.78
C VAL A 238 2.62 -7.43 -11.10
N SER A 239 2.37 -7.00 -12.33
CA SER A 239 1.02 -6.60 -12.77
C SER A 239 0.03 -7.75 -12.66
N THR A 240 0.43 -8.98 -13.00
CA THR A 240 -0.42 -10.17 -12.88
C THR A 240 -0.80 -10.46 -11.44
N VAL A 241 0.15 -10.32 -10.50
CA VAL A 241 -0.13 -10.47 -9.06
C VAL A 241 -1.15 -9.44 -8.60
N VAL A 242 -0.98 -8.17 -8.97
CA VAL A 242 -1.88 -7.11 -8.52
C VAL A 242 -3.26 -7.22 -9.19
N VAL A 243 -3.32 -7.68 -10.45
CA VAL A 243 -4.59 -7.98 -11.11
C VAL A 243 -5.30 -9.15 -10.42
N GLY A 244 -4.58 -10.20 -10.04
CA GLY A 244 -5.12 -11.33 -9.30
C GLY A 244 -5.66 -10.92 -7.93
N ASP A 245 -4.93 -10.07 -7.22
CA ASP A 245 -5.36 -9.44 -5.97
C ASP A 245 -6.67 -8.65 -6.18
N ALA A 246 -6.70 -7.68 -7.10
CA ALA A 246 -7.86 -6.81 -7.31
C ALA A 246 -9.11 -7.55 -7.82
N LEU A 247 -8.97 -8.46 -8.80
CA LEU A 247 -10.11 -9.11 -9.44
C LEU A 247 -10.76 -10.16 -8.54
N LEU A 248 -9.96 -10.89 -7.75
CA LEU A 248 -10.47 -12.01 -6.95
C LEU A 248 -10.93 -11.61 -5.55
N GLN A 249 -10.68 -10.37 -5.11
CA GLN A 249 -11.27 -9.83 -3.87
C GLN A 249 -12.81 -9.83 -3.89
N LEU A 250 -13.44 -9.44 -5.00
CA LEU A 250 -14.91 -9.41 -5.14
C LEU A 250 -15.56 -10.81 -5.00
N PRO A 251 -15.15 -11.84 -5.77
CA PRO A 251 -15.73 -13.16 -5.62
C PRO A 251 -15.43 -13.79 -4.26
N ILE A 252 -14.25 -13.55 -3.67
CA ILE A 252 -13.95 -14.02 -2.30
C ILE A 252 -14.87 -13.36 -1.28
N GLY A 253 -15.14 -12.06 -1.42
CA GLY A 253 -16.12 -11.34 -0.62
C GLY A 253 -17.53 -11.93 -0.74
N ALA A 254 -17.98 -12.23 -1.96
CA ALA A 254 -19.28 -12.87 -2.18
C ALA A 254 -19.35 -14.30 -1.61
N LEU A 255 -18.26 -15.07 -1.73
CA LEU A 255 -18.14 -16.41 -1.12
C LEU A 255 -18.26 -16.35 0.41
N ALA A 256 -17.86 -15.25 1.05
CA ALA A 256 -17.96 -15.05 2.49
C ALA A 256 -19.39 -15.06 3.03
N ASP A 257 -20.38 -14.77 2.17
CA ASP A 257 -21.79 -14.81 2.52
C ASP A 257 -22.34 -16.26 2.57
N TYR A 258 -21.74 -17.17 1.79
CA TYR A 258 -22.22 -18.55 1.63
C TYR A 258 -21.42 -19.58 2.43
N LEU A 259 -20.14 -19.30 2.74
CA LEU A 259 -19.24 -20.22 3.43
C LEU A 259 -18.87 -19.72 4.82
N PRO A 260 -18.59 -20.63 5.77
CA PRO A 260 -18.10 -20.23 7.08
C PRO A 260 -16.79 -19.44 6.96
N ARG A 261 -16.80 -18.19 7.43
CA ARG A 261 -15.67 -17.25 7.32
C ARG A 261 -14.34 -17.83 7.78
N ARG A 262 -14.35 -18.63 8.85
CA ARG A 262 -13.14 -19.32 9.37
C ARG A 262 -12.52 -20.26 8.32
N THR A 263 -13.34 -21.02 7.60
CA THR A 263 -12.87 -21.95 6.56
C THR A 263 -12.32 -21.19 5.36
N LEU A 264 -13.00 -20.12 4.93
CA LEU A 264 -12.50 -19.27 3.86
C LEU A 264 -11.17 -18.61 4.23
N PHE A 265 -11.07 -18.03 5.42
CA PHE A 265 -9.86 -17.39 5.91
C PHE A 265 -8.69 -18.38 5.99
N LEU A 266 -8.94 -19.60 6.47
CA LEU A 266 -7.94 -20.67 6.49
C LEU A 266 -7.56 -21.12 5.08
N SER A 267 -8.53 -21.22 4.17
CA SER A 267 -8.27 -21.60 2.77
C SER A 267 -7.40 -20.55 2.07
N CYS A 268 -7.64 -19.25 2.27
CA CYS A 268 -6.80 -18.18 1.76
C CYS A 268 -5.39 -18.26 2.34
N ALA A 269 -5.25 -18.48 3.65
CA ALA A 269 -3.94 -18.62 4.29
C ALA A 269 -3.14 -19.84 3.75
N VAL A 270 -3.81 -20.98 3.54
CA VAL A 270 -3.19 -22.18 2.96
C VAL A 270 -2.84 -21.96 1.49
N LEU A 271 -3.70 -21.33 0.70
CA LEU A 271 -3.41 -21.00 -0.69
C LEU A 271 -2.22 -20.03 -0.80
N LEU A 272 -2.14 -19.04 0.09
CA LEU A 272 -1.00 -18.13 0.16
C LEU A 272 0.29 -18.89 0.50
N LEU A 273 0.24 -19.81 1.47
CA LEU A 273 1.38 -20.67 1.82
C LEU A 273 1.86 -21.53 0.64
N VAL A 274 0.93 -22.26 0.01
CA VAL A 274 1.25 -23.18 -1.09
C VAL A 274 1.75 -22.43 -2.31
N SER A 275 1.08 -21.33 -2.70
CA SER A 275 1.53 -20.50 -3.82
C SER A 275 2.91 -19.89 -3.56
N SER A 276 3.17 -19.41 -2.33
CA SER A 276 4.47 -18.89 -1.93
C SER A 276 5.60 -19.92 -2.06
N LEU A 277 5.37 -21.16 -1.65
CA LEU A 277 6.34 -22.25 -1.77
C LEU A 277 6.50 -22.75 -3.22
N ALA A 278 5.46 -22.61 -4.03
CA ALA A 278 5.47 -23.02 -5.43
C ALA A 278 6.24 -22.04 -6.33
N ILE A 279 6.31 -20.75 -5.98
CA ILE A 279 6.98 -19.72 -6.80
C ILE A 279 8.43 -20.09 -7.14
N PRO A 280 9.32 -20.43 -6.18
CA PRO A 280 10.70 -20.81 -6.51
C PRO A 280 10.81 -22.05 -7.40
N LEU A 281 9.89 -23.00 -7.26
CA LEU A 281 9.91 -24.28 -7.98
C LEU A 281 9.40 -24.15 -9.43
N LEU A 282 8.43 -23.27 -9.66
CA LEU A 282 7.71 -23.15 -10.92
C LEU A 282 8.13 -21.90 -11.73
N MET A 283 9.10 -21.13 -11.26
CA MET A 283 9.42 -19.81 -11.83
C MET A 283 9.75 -19.83 -13.33
N HIS A 284 10.41 -20.87 -13.82
CA HIS A 284 10.77 -21.03 -15.24
C HIS A 284 9.72 -21.80 -16.07
N THR A 285 8.58 -22.16 -15.47
CA THR A 285 7.52 -22.91 -16.14
C THR A 285 6.33 -22.00 -16.47
N PRO A 286 5.53 -22.31 -17.51
CA PRO A 286 4.33 -21.53 -17.85
C PRO A 286 3.28 -21.54 -16.72
N LEU A 287 3.38 -22.47 -15.77
CA LEU A 287 2.53 -22.54 -14.59
C LEU A 287 2.75 -21.39 -13.60
N ILE A 288 3.78 -20.56 -13.76
CA ILE A 288 4.02 -19.43 -12.87
C ILE A 288 2.92 -18.36 -12.95
N TRP A 289 2.30 -18.18 -14.12
CA TRP A 289 1.23 -17.17 -14.32
C TRP A 289 -0.01 -17.44 -13.45
N PRO A 290 -0.63 -18.63 -13.47
CA PRO A 290 -1.74 -18.92 -12.55
C PRO A 290 -1.30 -18.90 -11.08
N VAL A 291 -0.05 -19.28 -10.76
CA VAL A 291 0.48 -19.19 -9.39
C VAL A 291 0.54 -17.73 -8.92
N TRP A 292 0.98 -16.79 -9.76
CA TRP A 292 0.98 -15.36 -9.44
C TRP A 292 -0.43 -14.81 -9.18
N VAL A 293 -1.42 -15.25 -9.97
CA VAL A 293 -2.83 -14.87 -9.76
C VAL A 293 -3.33 -15.38 -8.41
N VAL A 294 -3.08 -16.66 -8.08
CA VAL A 294 -3.48 -17.26 -6.79
C VAL A 294 -2.75 -16.59 -5.62
N PHE A 295 -1.48 -16.26 -5.79
CA PHE A 295 -0.68 -15.55 -4.80
C PHE A 295 -1.26 -14.16 -4.50
N GLY A 296 -1.59 -13.38 -5.53
CA GLY A 296 -2.36 -12.13 -5.45
C GLY A 296 -3.68 -12.29 -4.71
N ALA A 297 -4.52 -13.18 -5.23
CA ALA A 297 -5.89 -13.39 -4.76
C ALA A 297 -5.98 -13.84 -3.30
N SER A 298 -5.06 -14.72 -2.88
CA SER A 298 -5.05 -15.24 -1.51
C SER A 298 -4.68 -14.16 -0.49
N ALA A 299 -3.72 -13.29 -0.81
CA ALA A 299 -3.38 -12.16 0.03
C ALA A 299 -4.53 -11.13 0.10
N GLY A 300 -5.10 -10.75 -1.04
CA GLY A 300 -6.26 -9.86 -1.11
C GLY A 300 -7.47 -10.38 -0.34
N GLY A 301 -7.76 -11.67 -0.50
CA GLY A 301 -8.84 -12.35 0.21
C GLY A 301 -8.68 -12.28 1.73
N LEU A 302 -7.46 -12.44 2.26
CA LEU A 302 -7.19 -12.30 3.68
C LEU A 302 -7.51 -10.88 4.19
N PHE A 303 -7.19 -9.85 3.40
CA PHE A 303 -7.52 -8.47 3.73
C PHE A 303 -9.02 -8.21 3.69
N THR A 304 -9.70 -8.61 2.61
CA THR A 304 -11.16 -8.46 2.48
C THR A 304 -11.91 -9.17 3.62
N LEU A 305 -11.55 -10.41 3.94
CA LEU A 305 -12.17 -11.15 5.04
C LEU A 305 -11.88 -10.52 6.41
N SER A 306 -10.68 -9.94 6.59
CA SER A 306 -10.34 -9.20 7.81
C SER A 306 -11.26 -8.01 8.01
N LEU A 307 -11.53 -7.24 6.96
CA LEU A 307 -12.44 -6.09 7.01
C LEU A 307 -13.89 -6.53 7.29
N ILE A 308 -14.36 -7.60 6.65
CA ILE A 308 -15.71 -8.16 6.90
C ILE A 308 -15.86 -8.54 8.38
N LEU A 309 -14.90 -9.28 8.93
CA LEU A 309 -14.94 -9.73 10.34
C LEU A 309 -14.85 -8.57 11.35
N ILE A 310 -14.16 -7.49 11.00
CA ILE A 310 -14.15 -6.26 11.80
C ILE A 310 -15.52 -5.57 11.75
N GLY A 311 -16.10 -5.45 10.56
CA GLY A 311 -17.43 -4.86 10.36
C GLY A 311 -18.56 -5.62 11.05
N GLU A 312 -18.45 -6.94 11.18
CA GLU A 312 -19.42 -7.76 11.92
C GLU A 312 -19.32 -7.56 13.45
N ARG A 313 -18.11 -7.29 13.98
CA ARG A 313 -17.86 -7.19 15.43
C ARG A 313 -18.02 -5.80 16.00
N TYR A 314 -17.71 -4.79 15.19
CA TYR A 314 -17.69 -3.40 15.63
C TYR A 314 -18.71 -2.59 14.84
N ARG A 315 -19.49 -1.77 15.55
CA ARG A 315 -20.43 -0.81 14.97
C ARG A 315 -20.08 0.61 15.42
N ASP A 316 -20.51 1.58 14.64
CA ASP A 316 -20.40 3.01 14.93
C ASP A 316 -18.97 3.45 15.28
N ASP A 317 -18.78 4.19 16.37
CA ASP A 317 -17.48 4.71 16.79
C ASP A 317 -16.43 3.61 17.04
N ALA A 318 -16.86 2.40 17.43
CA ALA A 318 -15.95 1.29 17.63
C ALA A 318 -15.38 0.77 16.31
N LEU A 319 -16.16 0.83 15.22
CA LEU A 319 -15.70 0.45 13.88
C LEU A 319 -14.66 1.44 13.34
N VAL A 320 -14.89 2.74 13.56
CA VAL A 320 -13.94 3.80 13.16
C VAL A 320 -12.59 3.59 13.88
N ARG A 321 -12.61 3.32 15.18
CA ARG A 321 -11.39 3.02 15.95
C ARG A 321 -10.70 1.74 15.47
N ALA A 322 -11.45 0.68 15.18
CA ALA A 322 -10.89 -0.57 14.65
C ALA A 322 -10.21 -0.37 13.29
N ASN A 323 -10.81 0.40 12.39
CA ASN A 323 -10.21 0.73 11.09
C ASN A 323 -8.93 1.57 11.24
N ALA A 324 -8.86 2.46 12.22
CA ALA A 324 -7.63 3.18 12.52
C ALA A 324 -6.50 2.23 12.98
N HIS A 325 -6.82 1.18 13.75
CA HIS A 325 -5.85 0.14 14.12
C HIS A 325 -5.40 -0.69 12.92
N VAL A 326 -6.31 -1.04 12.02
CA VAL A 326 -5.98 -1.71 10.75
C VAL A 326 -4.99 -0.87 9.94
N ALA A 327 -5.23 0.43 9.81
CA ALA A 327 -4.31 1.33 9.11
C ALA A 327 -2.92 1.40 9.77
N GLN A 328 -2.86 1.40 11.11
CA GLN A 328 -1.59 1.35 11.84
C GLN A 328 -0.82 0.03 11.58
N LEU A 329 -1.52 -1.11 11.61
CA LEU A 329 -0.93 -2.42 11.29
C LEU A 329 -0.43 -2.50 9.86
N TRP A 330 -1.20 -1.93 8.93
CA TRP A 330 -0.83 -1.84 7.54
C TRP A 330 0.47 -1.04 7.37
N GLY A 331 0.57 0.14 8.01
CA GLY A 331 1.82 0.91 8.02
C GLY A 331 3.02 0.15 8.61
N ILE A 332 2.82 -0.61 9.70
CA ILE A 332 3.87 -1.43 10.32
C ILE A 332 4.32 -2.56 9.39
N GLY A 333 3.39 -3.26 8.73
CA GLY A 333 3.73 -4.34 7.82
C GLY A 333 4.43 -3.85 6.55
N CYS A 334 4.00 -2.71 5.99
CA CYS A 334 4.70 -2.05 4.87
C CYS A 334 6.12 -1.59 5.24
N LEU A 335 6.40 -1.33 6.51
CA LEU A 335 7.73 -0.99 7.02
C LEU A 335 8.59 -2.25 7.21
N ILE A 336 8.09 -3.22 7.97
CA ILE A 336 8.85 -4.40 8.39
C ILE A 336 9.05 -5.39 7.22
N GLY A 337 8.03 -5.56 6.36
CA GLY A 337 8.05 -6.53 5.27
C GLY A 337 9.26 -6.37 4.34
N PRO A 338 9.40 -5.23 3.65
CA PRO A 338 10.53 -4.99 2.75
C PRO A 338 11.89 -5.02 3.45
N LEU A 339 11.98 -4.57 4.72
CA LEU A 339 13.21 -4.62 5.50
C LEU A 339 13.67 -6.06 5.73
N VAL A 340 12.78 -6.93 6.21
CA VAL A 340 13.11 -8.32 6.53
C VAL A 340 13.32 -9.13 5.25
N ALA A 341 12.50 -8.92 4.21
CA ALA A 341 12.67 -9.61 2.94
C ALA A 341 13.93 -9.16 2.19
N GLY A 342 14.27 -7.87 2.23
CA GLY A 342 15.52 -7.36 1.68
C GLY A 342 16.74 -7.94 2.41
N ALA A 343 16.71 -7.97 3.75
CA ALA A 343 17.76 -8.58 4.59
C ALA A 343 17.90 -10.08 4.30
N GLY A 344 16.78 -10.80 4.26
CA GLY A 344 16.77 -12.23 3.95
C GLY A 344 17.26 -12.52 2.52
N SER A 345 16.91 -11.68 1.56
CA SER A 345 17.34 -11.85 0.17
C SER A 345 18.85 -11.70 0.02
N GLN A 346 19.45 -10.78 0.78
CA GLN A 346 20.88 -10.53 0.74
C GLN A 346 21.72 -11.54 1.54
N TRP A 347 21.22 -12.00 2.70
CA TRP A 347 22.03 -12.81 3.64
C TRP A 347 21.63 -14.27 3.74
N ILE A 348 20.42 -14.66 3.32
CA ILE A 348 19.90 -16.03 3.48
C ILE A 348 19.76 -16.72 2.13
N SER A 349 18.94 -16.17 1.23
CA SER A 349 18.62 -16.82 -0.04
C SER A 349 17.99 -15.83 -1.02
N GLY A 350 18.31 -15.95 -2.31
CA GLY A 350 17.63 -15.20 -3.38
C GLY A 350 16.11 -15.38 -3.38
N HIS A 351 15.58 -16.47 -2.80
CA HIS A 351 14.15 -16.74 -2.68
C HIS A 351 13.52 -16.27 -1.35
N ALA A 352 14.15 -15.33 -0.64
CA ALA A 352 13.66 -14.88 0.66
C ALA A 352 12.27 -14.23 0.61
N LEU A 353 11.89 -13.55 -0.48
CA LEU A 353 10.57 -12.93 -0.61
C LEU A 353 9.44 -13.99 -0.56
N PRO A 354 9.43 -15.02 -1.45
CA PRO A 354 8.44 -16.09 -1.35
C PRO A 354 8.51 -16.85 -0.03
N LEU A 355 9.71 -17.13 0.49
CA LEU A 355 9.87 -17.90 1.74
C LEU A 355 9.36 -17.14 2.97
N LEU A 356 9.56 -15.82 3.03
CA LEU A 356 9.05 -15.00 4.12
C LEU A 356 7.53 -14.93 4.10
N MET A 357 6.93 -14.87 2.90
CA MET A 357 5.48 -14.89 2.77
C MET A 357 4.89 -16.26 3.11
N ALA A 358 5.58 -17.34 2.74
CA ALA A 358 5.25 -18.69 3.20
C ALA A 358 5.33 -18.80 4.74
N ALA A 359 6.39 -18.29 5.37
CA ALA A 359 6.54 -18.32 6.82
C ALA A 359 5.44 -17.50 7.53
N GLY A 360 5.11 -16.32 7.01
CA GLY A 360 4.02 -15.48 7.52
C GLY A 360 2.64 -16.13 7.38
N ALA A 361 2.38 -16.78 6.25
CA ALA A 361 1.16 -17.55 5.99
C ALA A 361 1.08 -18.79 6.90
N LEU A 362 2.18 -19.50 7.11
CA LEU A 362 2.25 -20.64 8.04
C LEU A 362 1.98 -20.18 9.48
N GLY A 363 2.55 -19.05 9.91
CA GLY A 363 2.24 -18.43 11.19
C GLY A 363 0.74 -18.14 11.33
N LEU A 364 0.11 -17.62 10.27
CA LEU A 364 -1.33 -17.37 10.24
C LEU A 364 -2.14 -18.67 10.33
N VAL A 365 -1.78 -19.72 9.58
CA VAL A 365 -2.44 -21.03 9.65
C VAL A 365 -2.34 -21.61 11.07
N LEU A 366 -1.16 -21.57 11.70
CA LEU A 366 -0.98 -22.03 13.08
C LEU A 366 -1.81 -21.22 14.07
N LEU A 367 -1.91 -19.90 13.90
CA LEU A 367 -2.77 -19.05 14.72
C LEU A 367 -4.25 -19.41 14.56
N LEU A 368 -4.72 -19.68 13.34
CA LEU A 368 -6.11 -20.06 13.05
C LEU A 368 -6.49 -21.45 13.59
N LEU A 369 -5.51 -22.33 13.75
CA LEU A 369 -5.68 -23.63 14.38
C LEU A 369 -5.81 -23.53 15.92
N ARG A 370 -5.30 -22.46 16.55
CA ARG A 370 -5.46 -22.25 18.00
C ARG A 370 -6.88 -21.81 18.34
N GLN A 371 -7.41 -22.33 19.45
CA GLN A 371 -8.69 -21.88 20.01
C GLN A 371 -8.55 -20.42 20.48
N GLY A 372 -9.43 -19.52 20.01
CA GLY A 372 -9.38 -18.07 20.31
C GLY A 372 -8.72 -17.18 19.25
N ALA A 373 -8.36 -17.72 18.07
CA ALA A 373 -7.74 -16.96 16.97
C ALA A 373 -8.53 -15.70 16.53
N PHE A 374 -9.85 -15.77 16.66
CA PHE A 374 -10.77 -14.67 16.37
C PHE A 374 -11.37 -14.08 17.66
N GLY A 375 -10.65 -14.09 18.78
CA GLY A 375 -11.15 -13.66 20.09
C GLY A 375 -12.12 -14.66 20.74
N ALA A 376 -12.56 -14.36 21.97
CA ALA A 376 -13.54 -15.19 22.68
C ALA A 376 -14.81 -15.35 21.83
N ALA A 377 -15.24 -16.59 21.62
CA ALA A 377 -16.45 -16.91 20.90
C ALA A 377 -17.64 -16.21 21.57
N GLN A 378 -18.34 -15.34 20.86
CA GLN A 378 -19.75 -15.12 21.20
C GLN A 378 -20.49 -16.42 20.88
N PRO A 379 -21.27 -16.96 21.82
CA PRO A 379 -22.08 -18.14 21.55
C PRO A 379 -23.06 -17.82 20.42
N LEU A 380 -23.24 -18.81 19.54
CA LEU A 380 -24.12 -18.82 18.38
C LEU A 380 -25.54 -18.32 18.68
#